data_AF-A0A6N8BC78-F1
#
_entry.id   AF-A0A6N8BC78-F1
#
_cell.length_a   1.000
_cell.length_b   1.000
_cell.length_c   1.000
_cell.angle_alpha   90.00
_cell.angle_beta   90.00
_cell.angle_gamma   90.00
#
_symmetry.space_group_name_H-M   'P 1'
#
loop_
_entity.id
_entity.type
_entity.pdbx_description
1 polymer ?
#
loop_
_entity_poly.entity_id
_entity_poly.type
_entity_poly.pdbx_seq_one_letter_code
_entity_poly.pdbx_strand_id
1 'polypeptide(L)'
;MNDLDCILVGILAERDDLPPDRDLVTFVNKIGEIQFALKIISDGPESLHLDKTITCYANKFRDYEFEDDYYEDWPIRARKFEAFLMDKIVLFRPSEQRKKGETLYVAEPVMVLPKPVRIDTESRLIPMLHLNQKSEEDYEALLLKQSPLGPFRYYPLQMPKVDPIYVYVNGYLYGSFYNRVERHKKWVYEFNDEIMRVPYDLLEQESIITFGEVAFVESFTYLKDFQAMLDSDGEVISPKTFMATEVEENNKSAETQETHGESEDFAETVSAEAEKSNEPAGNKDEEKFIYRLDRLCRASGLLYDEDDLLNFHTALKVGGLVILAGMSGTGKSHLVRMYSEALGLNENSNNGRFKFLPVRPNWVDDTDLIGFLDTANNIYRPADTGIVNLLLEAEGHPDRLYLFCLDEMNLARVEHYFGQFLSILELPEKNRSLQLYNPELKDRIYNSSQYPPQIKIGSNVCLSVP
;
A
#
# COMPACT_ATOMS: atom_id res chain seq x y z
N MET A 1 5.74 29.04 13.41
CA MET A 1 5.33 28.14 12.32
C MET A 1 4.15 27.36 12.86
N ASN A 2 2.96 27.93 12.73
CA ASN A 2 1.70 27.22 13.00
C ASN A 2 1.29 26.60 11.67
N ASP A 3 2.13 25.70 11.17
CA ASP A 3 1.91 25.14 9.85
C ASP A 3 0.71 24.21 9.96
N LEU A 4 -0.25 24.45 9.10
CA LEU A 4 -1.51 23.74 9.02
C LEU A 4 -1.23 22.33 8.52
N ASP A 5 -0.79 21.48 9.44
CA ASP A 5 -0.40 20.10 9.18
C ASP A 5 -1.64 19.24 8.88
N CYS A 6 -2.32 19.55 7.78
CA CYS A 6 -3.44 18.80 7.25
C CYS A 6 -3.30 18.73 5.73
N ILE A 7 -3.81 17.65 5.16
CA ILE A 7 -3.93 17.47 3.71
C ILE A 7 -5.41 17.51 3.36
N LEU A 8 -5.78 18.26 2.32
CA LEU A 8 -7.15 18.39 1.86
C LEU A 8 -7.23 17.94 0.40
N VAL A 9 -8.42 17.55 -0.03
CA VAL A 9 -8.73 17.17 -1.40
C VAL A 9 -9.61 18.24 -2.03
N GLY A 10 -9.24 18.67 -3.23
CA GLY A 10 -10.03 19.58 -4.03
C GLY A 10 -10.09 19.17 -5.49
N ILE A 11 -11.07 19.73 -6.19
CA ILE A 11 -11.26 19.63 -7.64
C ILE A 11 -11.29 21.04 -8.22
N LEU A 12 -11.14 21.18 -9.54
CA LEU A 12 -11.34 22.46 -10.19
C LEU A 12 -12.74 23.00 -9.86
N ALA A 13 -12.82 24.23 -9.36
CA ALA A 13 -14.09 24.85 -8.99
C ALA A 13 -14.94 25.13 -10.23
N GLU A 14 -16.27 25.12 -10.06
CA GLU A 14 -17.19 25.66 -11.05
C GLU A 14 -17.48 27.14 -10.77
N ARG A 15 -18.09 27.81 -11.74
CA ARG A 15 -18.42 29.24 -11.61
C ARG A 15 -19.32 29.52 -10.40
N ASP A 16 -20.23 28.60 -10.10
CA ASP A 16 -21.20 28.74 -9.01
C ASP A 16 -20.56 28.52 -7.62
N ASP A 17 -19.34 27.96 -7.56
CA ASP A 17 -18.58 27.80 -6.31
C ASP A 17 -17.80 29.08 -5.95
N LEU A 18 -17.63 30.01 -6.88
CA LEU A 18 -16.80 31.20 -6.69
C LEU A 18 -17.50 32.24 -5.79
N PRO A 19 -16.72 32.99 -4.97
CA PRO A 19 -17.28 34.09 -4.22
C PRO A 19 -17.77 35.22 -5.16
N PRO A 20 -18.74 36.05 -4.74
CA PRO A 20 -19.40 37.03 -5.61
C PRO A 20 -18.48 38.07 -6.27
N ASP A 21 -17.29 38.27 -5.71
CA ASP A 21 -16.25 39.20 -6.17
C ASP A 21 -15.23 38.56 -7.15
N ARG A 22 -15.39 37.27 -7.48
CA ARG A 22 -14.52 36.53 -8.39
C ARG A 22 -15.28 35.99 -9.60
N ASP A 23 -14.97 36.55 -10.78
CA ASP A 23 -15.67 36.21 -12.02
C ASP A 23 -15.15 34.96 -12.76
N LEU A 24 -13.87 34.60 -12.55
CA LEU A 24 -13.18 33.54 -13.30
C LEU A 24 -12.62 32.45 -12.38
N VAL A 25 -12.87 31.20 -12.76
CA VAL A 25 -12.29 30.02 -12.13
C VAL A 25 -10.79 30.05 -12.33
N THR A 26 -10.34 30.04 -13.60
CA THR A 26 -8.93 30.12 -14.01
C THR A 26 -8.67 31.35 -14.86
N PHE A 27 -7.57 32.04 -14.59
CA PHE A 27 -7.13 33.20 -15.38
C PHE A 27 -5.63 33.42 -15.21
N VAL A 28 -5.01 34.13 -16.16
CA VAL A 28 -3.63 34.61 -15.98
C VAL A 28 -3.67 35.94 -15.25
N ASN A 29 -2.97 36.05 -14.14
CA ASN A 29 -2.94 37.24 -13.31
C ASN A 29 -1.97 38.30 -13.86
N LYS A 30 -1.90 39.47 -13.20
CA LYS A 30 -1.08 40.61 -13.64
C LYS A 30 0.43 40.35 -13.70
N ILE A 31 0.92 39.32 -13.04
CA ILE A 31 2.33 38.92 -13.06
C ILE A 31 2.61 37.79 -14.07
N GLY A 32 1.62 37.42 -14.89
CA GLY A 32 1.77 36.42 -15.95
C GLY A 32 1.61 34.98 -15.50
N GLU A 33 1.16 34.75 -14.26
CA GLU A 33 0.98 33.42 -13.66
C GLU A 33 -0.49 32.97 -13.78
N ILE A 34 -0.71 31.72 -14.19
CA ILE A 34 -2.05 31.12 -14.18
C ILE A 34 -2.47 30.90 -12.72
N GLN A 35 -3.56 31.55 -12.34
CA GLN A 35 -4.21 31.46 -11.04
C GLN A 35 -5.58 30.83 -11.20
N PHE A 36 -5.94 29.90 -10.32
CA PHE A 36 -7.21 29.19 -10.38
C PHE A 36 -7.82 28.93 -9.00
N ALA A 37 -9.05 28.43 -8.97
CA ALA A 37 -9.77 28.06 -7.75
C ALA A 37 -9.97 26.54 -7.69
N LEU A 38 -9.64 25.97 -6.54
CA LEU A 38 -10.04 24.60 -6.20
C LEU A 38 -11.28 24.66 -5.30
N LYS A 39 -12.32 23.90 -5.62
CA LYS A 39 -13.40 23.57 -4.68
C LYS A 39 -12.88 22.51 -3.74
N ILE A 40 -12.96 22.78 -2.43
CA ILE A 40 -12.57 21.83 -1.41
C ILE A 40 -13.71 20.82 -1.25
N ILE A 41 -13.39 19.55 -1.46
CA ILE A 41 -14.38 18.46 -1.35
C ILE A 41 -14.12 17.56 -0.15
N SER A 42 -12.99 17.72 0.56
CA SER A 42 -12.75 17.01 1.83
C SER A 42 -13.07 17.88 3.05
N ASP A 43 -13.55 17.25 4.12
CA ASP A 43 -13.61 17.87 5.43
C ASP A 43 -12.20 18.22 5.94
N GLY A 44 -12.06 19.38 6.59
CA GLY A 44 -10.81 19.87 7.16
C GLY A 44 -10.95 20.30 8.62
N PRO A 45 -9.85 20.64 9.30
CA PRO A 45 -9.88 21.05 10.71
C PRO A 45 -10.80 22.25 10.92
N GLU A 46 -11.64 22.26 11.97
CA GLU A 46 -12.57 23.38 12.24
C GLU A 46 -11.86 24.72 12.49
N SER A 47 -10.62 24.67 13.00
CA SER A 47 -9.77 25.84 13.18
C SER A 47 -9.35 26.50 11.87
N LEU A 48 -9.45 25.77 10.78
CA LEU A 48 -9.12 26.22 9.44
C LEU A 48 -10.40 26.79 8.82
N HIS A 49 -10.64 28.09 9.00
CA HIS A 49 -11.77 28.81 8.39
C HIS A 49 -11.59 29.00 6.87
N LEU A 50 -11.48 27.90 6.12
CA LEU A 50 -11.45 27.96 4.66
C LEU A 50 -12.86 28.20 4.12
N ASP A 51 -12.91 29.05 3.11
CA ASP A 51 -14.07 29.10 2.22
C ASP A 51 -14.22 27.78 1.46
N LYS A 52 -15.38 27.57 0.81
CA LYS A 52 -15.60 26.40 -0.05
C LYS A 52 -14.59 26.29 -1.20
N THR A 53 -13.92 27.38 -1.55
CA THR A 53 -12.88 27.40 -2.56
C THR A 53 -11.57 27.95 -2.01
N ILE A 54 -10.46 27.46 -2.56
CA ILE A 54 -9.10 27.91 -2.23
C ILE A 54 -8.34 28.29 -3.50
N THR A 55 -7.52 29.33 -3.41
CA THR A 55 -6.72 29.80 -4.55
C THR A 55 -5.48 28.94 -4.74
N CYS A 56 -5.15 28.62 -5.99
CA CYS A 56 -3.94 27.89 -6.37
C CYS A 56 -3.27 28.51 -7.60
N TYR A 57 -2.01 28.16 -7.84
CA TYR A 57 -1.19 28.66 -8.94
C TYR A 57 -0.63 27.50 -9.77
N ALA A 58 -0.69 27.60 -11.11
CA ALA A 58 -0.28 26.52 -12.00
C ALA A 58 1.23 26.27 -12.01
N ASN A 59 2.05 27.27 -11.65
CA ASN A 59 3.50 27.09 -11.54
C ASN A 59 3.92 26.07 -10.47
N LYS A 60 3.02 25.69 -9.56
CA LYS A 60 3.20 24.60 -8.60
C LYS A 60 2.93 23.22 -9.20
N PHE A 61 2.51 23.16 -10.47
CA PHE A 61 2.21 21.94 -11.20
C PHE A 61 3.32 21.52 -12.17
N ARG A 62 4.52 22.12 -12.07
CA ARG A 62 5.65 21.82 -12.96
C ARG A 62 6.16 20.38 -12.87
N ASP A 63 6.02 19.75 -11.71
CA ASP A 63 6.38 18.35 -11.49
C ASP A 63 5.26 17.38 -11.95
N TYR A 64 4.24 17.90 -12.63
CA TYR A 64 3.14 17.15 -13.20
C TYR A 64 3.12 17.39 -14.72
N GLU A 65 2.35 16.60 -15.47
CA GLU A 65 2.28 16.59 -16.95
C GLU A 65 1.84 17.91 -17.63
N PHE A 66 1.80 19.03 -16.92
CA PHE A 66 1.42 20.34 -17.44
C PHE A 66 2.63 21.26 -17.62
N GLU A 67 2.89 21.66 -18.87
CA GLU A 67 3.86 22.70 -19.21
C GLU A 67 3.14 23.95 -19.71
N ASP A 68 3.44 25.10 -19.08
CA ASP A 68 2.86 26.39 -19.43
C ASP A 68 3.66 27.09 -20.55
N ASP A 69 2.99 27.42 -21.65
CA ASP A 69 3.57 28.20 -22.75
C ASP A 69 3.35 29.71 -22.53
N TYR A 70 4.39 30.38 -22.03
CA TYR A 70 4.37 31.82 -21.76
C TYR A 70 4.27 32.70 -23.02
N TYR A 71 4.43 32.16 -24.23
CA TYR A 71 4.30 32.91 -25.48
C TYR A 71 2.87 32.94 -26.01
N GLU A 72 1.96 32.18 -25.42
CA GLU A 72 0.58 32.09 -25.87
C GLU A 72 -0.34 33.10 -25.17
N ASP A 73 -1.49 33.39 -25.80
CA ASP A 73 -2.46 34.34 -25.27
C ASP A 73 -3.02 33.89 -23.92
N TRP A 74 -3.17 34.84 -23.00
CA TRP A 74 -3.59 34.57 -21.62
C TRP A 74 -4.88 33.74 -21.48
N PRO A 75 -5.96 34.01 -22.24
CA PRO A 75 -7.16 33.17 -22.19
C PRO A 75 -6.93 31.74 -22.70
N ILE A 76 -6.01 31.53 -23.64
CA ILE A 76 -5.68 30.21 -24.17
C ILE A 76 -4.91 29.40 -23.13
N ARG A 77 -3.89 30.01 -22.51
CA ARG A 77 -3.14 29.42 -21.39
C ARG A 77 -4.07 28.97 -20.26
N ALA A 78 -5.00 29.85 -19.85
CA ALA A 78 -6.00 29.52 -18.83
C ALA A 78 -6.88 28.33 -19.23
N ARG A 79 -7.40 28.29 -20.46
CA ARG A 79 -8.24 27.18 -20.95
C ARG A 79 -7.47 25.85 -21.06
N LYS A 80 -6.21 25.88 -21.51
CA LYS A 80 -5.37 24.68 -21.55
C LYS A 80 -5.15 24.11 -20.15
N PHE A 81 -4.92 24.98 -19.17
CA PHE A 81 -4.80 24.55 -17.78
C PHE A 81 -6.12 24.03 -17.20
N GLU A 82 -7.25 24.68 -17.49
CA GLU A 82 -8.57 24.17 -17.10
C GLU A 82 -8.82 22.77 -17.67
N ALA A 83 -8.56 22.57 -18.97
CA ALA A 83 -8.70 21.26 -19.62
C ALA A 83 -7.78 20.21 -18.98
N PHE A 84 -6.56 20.58 -18.61
CA PHE A 84 -5.64 19.71 -17.89
C PHE A 84 -6.17 19.30 -16.52
N LEU A 85 -6.85 20.17 -15.77
CA LEU A 85 -7.26 19.88 -14.40
C LEU A 85 -8.70 19.34 -14.29
N MET A 86 -9.51 19.45 -15.34
CA MET A 86 -10.95 19.14 -15.31
C MET A 86 -11.27 17.71 -14.87
N ASP A 87 -10.41 16.76 -15.21
CA ASP A 87 -10.54 15.33 -14.91
C ASP A 87 -9.64 14.85 -13.76
N LYS A 88 -9.14 15.78 -12.94
CA LYS A 88 -8.19 15.49 -11.86
C LYS A 88 -8.70 15.94 -10.50
N ILE A 89 -8.22 15.26 -9.47
CA ILE A 89 -8.30 15.69 -8.07
C ILE A 89 -6.92 16.17 -7.63
N VAL A 90 -6.89 17.15 -6.73
CA VAL A 90 -5.66 17.72 -6.18
C VAL A 90 -5.68 17.52 -4.67
N LEU A 91 -4.69 16.80 -4.17
CA LEU A 91 -4.37 16.79 -2.74
C LEU A 91 -3.45 17.97 -2.48
N PHE A 92 -3.76 18.80 -1.51
CA PHE A 92 -2.99 20.01 -1.22
C PHE A 92 -2.89 20.28 0.27
N ARG A 93 -1.83 20.99 0.65
CA ARG A 93 -1.68 21.60 1.97
C ARG A 93 -2.12 23.06 1.92
N PRO A 94 -2.98 23.53 2.82
CA PRO A 94 -3.30 24.95 2.92
C PRO A 94 -2.11 25.71 3.53
N SER A 95 -1.68 26.77 2.86
CA SER A 95 -0.57 27.62 3.27
C SER A 95 -1.05 29.04 3.56
N GLU A 96 -0.71 29.56 4.75
CA GLU A 96 -1.08 30.91 5.17
C GLU A 96 -0.24 31.96 4.43
N GLN A 97 -0.90 32.89 3.74
CA GLN A 97 -0.29 34.08 3.16
C GLN A 97 -0.87 35.33 3.78
N ARG A 98 -0.01 36.14 4.41
CA ARG A 98 -0.40 37.45 4.93
C ARG A 98 -0.24 38.50 3.85
N LYS A 99 -1.36 39.14 3.48
CA LYS A 99 -1.35 40.21 2.48
C LYS A 99 -2.16 41.39 3.00
N LYS A 100 -1.52 42.56 3.11
CA LYS A 100 -2.15 43.82 3.54
C LYS A 100 -2.92 43.75 4.89
N GLY A 101 -2.50 42.87 5.80
CA GLY A 101 -3.14 42.71 7.11
C GLY A 101 -4.27 41.68 7.15
N GLU A 102 -4.63 41.10 6.02
CA GLU A 102 -5.55 39.96 5.93
C GLU A 102 -4.76 38.65 5.79
N THR A 103 -5.27 37.60 6.43
CA THR A 103 -4.79 36.23 6.29
C THR A 103 -5.57 35.55 5.17
N LEU A 104 -4.87 35.14 4.12
CA LEU A 104 -5.41 34.38 2.99
C LEU A 104 -4.78 32.99 2.97
N TYR A 105 -5.53 31.99 2.51
CA TYR A 105 -5.00 30.65 2.32
C TYR A 105 -4.83 30.34 0.84
N VAL A 106 -3.69 29.74 0.49
CA VAL A 106 -3.44 29.20 -0.84
C VAL A 106 -3.16 27.71 -0.75
N ALA A 107 -3.57 26.97 -1.77
CA ALA A 107 -3.26 25.57 -1.89
C ALA A 107 -1.78 25.39 -2.33
N GLU A 108 -1.08 24.51 -1.63
CA GLU A 108 0.19 23.92 -2.05
C GLU A 108 -0.07 22.49 -2.49
N PRO A 109 -0.15 22.21 -3.81
CA PRO A 109 -0.34 20.86 -4.32
C PRO A 109 0.72 19.91 -3.76
N VAL A 110 0.27 18.74 -3.34
CA VAL A 110 1.12 17.64 -2.86
C VAL A 110 0.99 16.44 -3.79
N MET A 111 -0.19 16.26 -4.39
CA MET A 111 -0.44 15.20 -5.36
C MET A 111 -1.56 15.61 -6.30
N VAL A 112 -1.49 15.11 -7.54
CA VAL A 112 -2.55 15.23 -8.53
C VAL A 112 -2.85 13.82 -9.03
N LEU A 113 -4.10 13.43 -8.96
CA LEU A 113 -4.57 12.09 -9.36
C LEU A 113 -5.70 12.23 -10.39
N PRO A 114 -5.90 11.25 -11.27
CA PRO A 114 -7.13 11.14 -12.03
C PRO A 114 -8.33 11.14 -11.08
N LYS A 115 -9.37 11.89 -11.44
CA LYS A 115 -10.60 11.99 -10.67
C LYS A 115 -11.31 10.63 -10.70
N PRO A 116 -11.56 9.97 -9.55
CA PRO A 116 -12.27 8.71 -9.53
C PRO A 116 -13.70 8.85 -10.06
N VAL A 117 -14.21 7.81 -10.74
CA VAL A 117 -15.51 7.82 -11.43
C VAL A 117 -16.68 8.21 -10.51
N ARG A 118 -16.61 7.85 -9.23
CA ARG A 118 -17.64 8.12 -8.22
C ARG A 118 -17.49 9.45 -7.49
N ILE A 119 -16.44 10.23 -7.77
CA ILE A 119 -16.24 11.54 -7.18
C ILE A 119 -16.63 12.59 -8.21
N ASP A 120 -17.47 13.54 -7.80
CA ASP A 120 -17.98 14.64 -8.61
C ASP A 120 -17.93 15.97 -7.82
N THR A 121 -18.63 16.99 -8.33
CA THR A 121 -18.64 18.33 -7.73
C THR A 121 -19.48 18.45 -6.46
N GLU A 122 -20.39 17.52 -6.21
CA GLU A 122 -21.22 17.49 -5.01
C GLU A 122 -20.69 16.51 -3.95
N SER A 123 -19.65 15.77 -4.30
CA SER A 123 -18.99 14.82 -3.42
C SER A 123 -18.40 15.50 -2.19
N ARG A 124 -18.56 14.83 -1.05
CA ARG A 124 -17.93 15.18 0.21
C ARG A 124 -17.08 14.01 0.68
N LEU A 125 -15.83 14.27 0.99
CA LEU A 125 -14.85 13.30 1.44
C LEU A 125 -14.53 13.50 2.91
N ILE A 126 -14.57 12.43 3.69
CA ILE A 126 -14.33 12.45 5.12
C ILE A 126 -12.96 11.82 5.37
N PRO A 127 -12.00 12.55 5.97
CA PRO A 127 -10.70 12.00 6.31
C PRO A 127 -10.82 11.06 7.52
N MET A 128 -10.13 9.93 7.45
CA MET A 128 -9.96 8.98 8.53
C MET A 128 -8.54 8.44 8.57
N LEU A 129 -8.15 7.82 9.69
CA LEU A 129 -6.86 7.16 9.78
C LEU A 129 -6.86 5.85 8.98
N HIS A 130 -5.80 5.68 8.21
CA HIS A 130 -5.48 4.47 7.45
C HIS A 130 -4.09 4.00 7.87
N LEU A 131 -4.05 2.99 8.73
CA LEU A 131 -2.84 2.50 9.37
C LEU A 131 -2.50 1.12 8.83
N ASN A 132 -1.42 1.04 8.04
CA ASN A 132 -0.80 -0.23 7.65
C ASN A 132 0.43 -0.45 8.52
N GLN A 133 0.79 -1.71 8.78
CA GLN A 133 2.07 -2.12 9.37
C GLN A 133 3.25 -1.72 8.46
N LYS A 134 3.57 -0.43 8.40
CA LYS A 134 4.81 0.11 7.81
C LYS A 134 5.84 0.50 8.88
N SER A 135 5.46 0.50 10.17
CA SER A 135 6.31 0.76 11.33
C SER A 135 6.38 -0.47 12.24
N GLU A 136 7.45 -0.58 13.05
CA GLU A 136 7.57 -1.58 14.13
C GLU A 136 6.44 -1.50 15.19
N GLU A 137 5.57 -0.49 15.12
CA GLU A 137 4.41 -0.32 15.99
C GLU A 137 3.24 -1.21 15.60
N ASP A 138 2.78 -2.04 16.53
CA ASP A 138 1.55 -2.81 16.42
C ASP A 138 0.33 -1.90 16.71
N TYR A 139 -0.18 -1.26 15.66
CA TYR A 139 -1.33 -0.36 15.75
C TYR A 139 -2.61 -1.04 16.26
N GLU A 140 -2.80 -2.33 15.98
CA GLU A 140 -3.97 -3.06 16.45
C GLU A 140 -3.90 -3.27 17.96
N ALA A 141 -2.76 -3.73 18.46
CA ALA A 141 -2.53 -3.87 19.89
C ALA A 141 -2.68 -2.52 20.62
N LEU A 142 -2.14 -1.43 20.05
CA LEU A 142 -2.28 -0.09 20.62
C LEU A 142 -3.74 0.39 20.64
N LEU A 143 -4.49 0.17 19.54
CA LEU A 143 -5.91 0.51 19.44
C LEU A 143 -6.74 -0.23 20.50
N LEU A 144 -6.54 -1.55 20.63
CA LEU A 144 -7.23 -2.40 21.60
C LEU A 144 -6.88 -2.05 23.06
N LYS A 145 -5.65 -1.59 23.30
CA LYS A 145 -5.19 -1.08 24.61
C LYS A 145 -5.67 0.35 24.89
N GLN A 146 -6.45 0.97 24.00
CA GLN A 146 -6.79 2.40 24.03
C GLN A 146 -5.56 3.30 24.25
N SER A 147 -4.43 2.87 23.68
CA SER A 147 -3.16 3.56 23.80
C SER A 147 -3.04 4.64 22.72
N PRO A 148 -2.28 5.73 22.97
CA PRO A 148 -2.13 6.80 22.00
C PRO A 148 -1.45 6.36 20.70
N LEU A 149 -2.11 6.55 19.57
CA LEU A 149 -1.62 6.27 18.21
C LEU A 149 -0.95 7.51 17.59
N GLY A 150 0.19 7.34 16.91
CA GLY A 150 0.97 8.41 16.28
C GLY A 150 2.16 8.90 17.12
N PRO A 151 2.70 10.11 16.89
CA PRO A 151 2.10 11.22 16.14
C PRO A 151 2.11 11.00 14.64
N PHE A 152 1.06 11.44 13.95
CA PHE A 152 0.95 11.37 12.49
C PHE A 152 1.37 12.68 11.85
N ARG A 153 1.90 12.60 10.63
CA ARG A 153 2.36 13.77 9.87
C ARG A 153 1.21 14.71 9.51
N TYR A 154 0.07 14.14 9.11
CA TYR A 154 -1.12 14.90 8.73
C TYR A 154 -2.20 14.71 9.79
N TYR A 155 -2.85 15.82 10.13
CA TYR A 155 -3.79 15.95 11.24
C TYR A 155 -3.21 15.56 12.62
N PRO A 156 -2.05 16.12 13.03
CA PRO A 156 -1.45 15.79 14.33
C PRO A 156 -2.27 16.29 15.53
N LEU A 157 -3.20 17.24 15.31
CA LEU A 157 -3.95 17.91 16.37
C LEU A 157 -5.47 17.87 16.16
N GLN A 158 -5.94 18.09 14.93
CA GLN A 158 -7.36 18.31 14.66
C GLN A 158 -7.80 17.68 13.34
N MET A 159 -7.99 16.35 13.32
CA MET A 159 -8.75 15.70 12.26
C MET A 159 -10.25 15.95 12.48
N PRO A 160 -11.06 16.18 11.42
CA PRO A 160 -12.51 16.21 11.51
C PRO A 160 -13.05 15.02 12.30
N LYS A 161 -13.93 15.29 13.26
CA LYS A 161 -14.63 14.26 14.02
C LYS A 161 -16.03 14.13 13.44
N VAL A 162 -16.26 13.05 12.70
CA VAL A 162 -17.57 12.69 12.17
C VAL A 162 -18.03 11.43 12.88
N ASP A 163 -19.27 11.42 13.37
CA ASP A 163 -19.87 10.25 13.98
C ASP A 163 -20.71 9.49 12.92
N PRO A 164 -20.62 8.15 12.84
CA PRO A 164 -19.75 7.26 13.63
C PRO A 164 -18.27 7.37 13.26
N ILE A 165 -17.39 7.08 14.22
CA ILE A 165 -15.93 7.17 14.04
C ILE A 165 -15.41 5.81 13.55
N TYR A 166 -14.54 5.84 12.54
CA TYR A 166 -13.85 4.67 12.03
C TYR A 166 -12.33 4.85 11.97
N VAL A 167 -11.62 3.73 12.04
CA VAL A 167 -10.17 3.62 11.82
C VAL A 167 -9.91 2.38 10.99
N TYR A 168 -9.07 2.49 9.98
CA TYR A 168 -8.59 1.29 9.30
C TYR A 168 -7.23 0.89 9.86
N VAL A 169 -7.09 -0.39 10.20
CA VAL A 169 -5.84 -0.99 10.67
C VAL A 169 -5.64 -2.35 10.01
N ASN A 170 -4.53 -2.53 9.29
CA ASN A 170 -4.04 -3.83 8.79
C ASN A 170 -5.06 -4.69 8.01
N GLY A 171 -5.84 -4.10 7.10
CA GLY A 171 -6.84 -4.85 6.33
C GLY A 171 -8.21 -4.96 7.00
N TYR A 172 -8.40 -4.30 8.14
CA TYR A 172 -9.66 -4.28 8.85
C TYR A 172 -10.14 -2.85 9.06
N LEU A 173 -11.44 -2.65 8.85
CA LEU A 173 -12.15 -1.45 9.25
C LEU A 173 -12.67 -1.64 10.68
N TYR A 174 -12.22 -0.81 11.60
CA TYR A 174 -12.69 -0.78 12.99
C TYR A 174 -13.71 0.33 13.19
N GLY A 175 -14.72 0.05 14.02
CA GLY A 175 -15.75 1.01 14.42
C GLY A 175 -16.22 0.83 15.87
N SER A 176 -17.40 1.37 16.18
CA SER A 176 -18.00 1.38 17.54
C SER A 176 -17.24 2.22 18.58
N PHE A 177 -16.48 3.22 18.14
CA PHE A 177 -15.90 4.22 19.03
C PHE A 177 -16.95 5.29 19.38
N TYR A 178 -17.08 5.63 20.66
CA TYR A 178 -17.94 6.75 21.09
C TYR A 178 -17.19 8.08 21.11
N ASN A 179 -15.85 8.02 21.13
CA ASN A 179 -15.04 9.23 21.15
C ASN A 179 -13.63 9.01 20.57
N ARG A 180 -13.03 10.10 20.12
CA ARG A 180 -11.63 10.18 19.73
C ARG A 180 -11.04 11.43 20.38
N VAL A 181 -9.98 11.25 21.17
CA VAL A 181 -9.33 12.32 21.93
C VAL A 181 -7.89 12.48 21.50
N GLU A 182 -7.43 13.74 21.43
CA GLU A 182 -6.03 14.05 21.22
C GLU A 182 -5.29 14.13 22.56
N ARG A 183 -4.12 13.49 22.65
CA ARG A 183 -3.20 13.56 23.79
C ARG A 183 -1.75 13.64 23.30
N HIS A 184 -1.09 14.78 23.51
CA HIS A 184 0.32 14.99 23.14
C HIS A 184 0.61 14.72 21.64
N LYS A 185 -0.25 15.22 20.74
CA LYS A 185 -0.21 15.02 19.28
C LYS A 185 -0.45 13.58 18.84
N LYS A 186 -1.04 12.76 19.69
CA LYS A 186 -1.43 11.38 19.43
C LYS A 186 -2.92 11.21 19.63
N TRP A 187 -3.49 10.18 19.03
CA TRP A 187 -4.93 9.92 19.05
C TRP A 187 -5.25 8.72 19.93
N VAL A 188 -6.21 8.89 20.83
CA VAL A 188 -6.80 7.81 21.62
C VAL A 188 -8.23 7.61 21.15
N TYR A 189 -8.56 6.38 20.75
CA TYR A 189 -9.91 5.99 20.36
C TYR A 189 -10.58 5.31 21.56
N GLU A 190 -11.66 5.91 22.03
CA GLU A 190 -12.37 5.45 23.21
C GLU A 190 -13.61 4.66 22.79
N PHE A 191 -13.73 3.48 23.36
CA PHE A 191 -14.85 2.57 23.20
C PHE A 191 -15.18 1.93 24.57
N ASN A 192 -16.31 1.23 24.65
CA ASN A 192 -16.75 0.59 25.88
C ASN A 192 -15.99 -0.74 26.10
N ASP A 193 -16.69 -1.84 26.35
CA ASP A 193 -16.07 -3.15 26.53
C ASP A 193 -15.74 -3.85 25.19
N GLU A 194 -16.37 -3.43 24.10
CA GLU A 194 -16.32 -4.11 22.80
C GLU A 194 -16.10 -3.10 21.67
N ILE A 195 -15.35 -3.54 20.64
CA ILE A 195 -15.30 -2.88 19.33
C ILE A 195 -15.70 -3.88 18.26
N MET A 196 -16.11 -3.36 17.10
CA MET A 196 -16.35 -4.20 15.93
C MET A 196 -15.26 -3.95 14.90
N ARG A 197 -14.86 -5.01 14.19
CA ARG A 197 -14.07 -4.87 12.97
C ARG A 197 -14.64 -5.74 11.86
N VAL A 198 -14.37 -5.36 10.63
CA VAL A 198 -14.72 -6.16 9.45
C VAL A 198 -13.52 -6.15 8.48
N PRO A 199 -13.17 -7.29 7.87
CA PRO A 199 -12.19 -7.31 6.78
C PRO A 199 -12.63 -6.33 5.69
N TYR A 200 -11.72 -5.45 5.29
CA TYR A 200 -12.01 -4.43 4.29
C TYR A 200 -10.75 -4.15 3.49
N ASP A 201 -10.83 -4.14 2.16
CA ASP A 201 -9.72 -3.69 1.32
C ASP A 201 -9.99 -2.26 0.83
N LEU A 202 -9.37 -1.28 1.50
CA LEU A 202 -9.47 0.14 1.09
C LEU A 202 -8.97 0.36 -0.33
N LEU A 203 -8.02 -0.44 -0.80
CA LEU A 203 -7.33 -0.23 -2.08
C LEU A 203 -8.15 -0.73 -3.27
N GLU A 204 -9.18 -1.55 -3.06
CA GLU A 204 -10.12 -1.95 -4.12
C GLU A 204 -11.21 -0.89 -4.38
N GLN A 205 -11.34 0.09 -3.50
CA GLN A 205 -12.44 1.06 -3.56
C GLN A 205 -12.03 2.27 -4.39
N GLU A 206 -12.67 2.44 -5.54
CA GLU A 206 -12.40 3.54 -6.46
C GLU A 206 -12.68 4.92 -5.81
N SER A 207 -13.69 5.01 -4.93
CA SER A 207 -14.09 6.26 -4.27
C SER A 207 -13.22 6.67 -3.08
N ILE A 208 -12.19 5.88 -2.74
CA ILE A 208 -11.32 6.14 -1.59
C ILE A 208 -9.95 6.57 -2.09
N ILE A 209 -9.47 7.69 -1.53
CA ILE A 209 -8.15 8.25 -1.84
C ILE A 209 -7.28 8.12 -0.60
N THR A 210 -6.13 7.47 -0.71
CA THR A 210 -5.18 7.30 0.39
C THR A 210 -3.94 8.16 0.19
N PHE A 211 -3.44 8.76 1.26
CA PHE A 211 -2.21 9.54 1.25
C PHE A 211 -1.54 9.52 2.64
N GLY A 212 -0.37 8.88 2.74
CA GLY A 212 0.26 8.60 4.03
C GLY A 212 -0.68 7.79 4.94
N GLU A 213 -0.84 8.26 6.17
CA GLU A 213 -1.70 7.64 7.21
C GLU A 213 -3.16 8.10 7.16
N VAL A 214 -3.58 8.77 6.07
CA VAL A 214 -4.93 9.33 5.91
C VAL A 214 -5.61 8.68 4.71
N ALA A 215 -6.87 8.30 4.88
CA ALA A 215 -7.79 7.97 3.80
C ALA A 215 -8.92 9.00 3.73
N PHE A 216 -9.27 9.44 2.52
CA PHE A 216 -10.44 10.26 2.23
C PHE A 216 -11.52 9.37 1.64
N VAL A 217 -12.60 9.20 2.39
CA VAL A 217 -13.71 8.30 2.04
C VAL A 217 -14.91 9.13 1.65
N GLU A 218 -15.60 8.78 0.57
CA GLU A 218 -16.85 9.43 0.20
C GLU A 218 -17.90 9.30 1.33
N SER A 219 -18.63 10.39 1.57
CA SER A 219 -19.52 10.57 2.71
C SER A 219 -20.62 9.51 2.83
N PHE A 220 -21.21 9.05 1.72
CA PHE A 220 -22.19 7.98 1.74
C PHE A 220 -21.54 6.68 2.20
N THR A 221 -20.39 6.31 1.64
CA THR A 221 -19.65 5.11 2.06
C THR A 221 -19.27 5.18 3.54
N TYR A 222 -18.74 6.31 4.00
CA TYR A 222 -18.36 6.51 5.41
C TYR A 222 -19.57 6.43 6.35
N LEU A 223 -20.67 7.09 6.03
CA LEU A 223 -21.82 7.24 6.95
C LEU A 223 -22.83 6.09 6.86
N LYS A 224 -22.84 5.32 5.77
CA LYS A 224 -23.83 4.26 5.53
C LYS A 224 -23.17 2.91 5.35
N ASP A 225 -22.31 2.77 4.34
CA ASP A 225 -21.79 1.45 3.95
C ASP A 225 -20.93 0.85 5.07
N PHE A 226 -20.07 1.66 5.71
CA PHE A 226 -19.23 1.20 6.81
C PHE A 226 -20.02 0.64 7.98
N GLN A 227 -21.08 1.34 8.40
CA GLN A 227 -21.94 0.85 9.47
C GLN A 227 -22.66 -0.43 9.05
N ALA A 228 -23.20 -0.48 7.83
CA ALA A 228 -23.90 -1.64 7.32
C ALA A 228 -22.99 -2.89 7.26
N MET A 229 -21.74 -2.74 6.84
CA MET A 229 -20.75 -3.82 6.79
C MET A 229 -20.37 -4.34 8.18
N LEU A 230 -20.20 -3.44 9.16
CA LEU A 230 -19.96 -3.85 10.54
C LEU A 230 -21.18 -4.56 11.15
N ASP A 231 -22.40 -4.12 10.82
CA ASP A 231 -23.62 -4.73 11.31
C ASP A 231 -23.89 -6.12 10.68
N SER A 232 -23.47 -6.35 9.43
CA SER A 232 -23.67 -7.62 8.72
C SER A 232 -22.57 -8.65 8.96
N ASP A 233 -21.32 -8.24 8.76
CA ASP A 233 -20.15 -9.13 8.66
C ASP A 233 -19.08 -8.79 9.71
N GLY A 234 -19.36 -7.83 10.59
CA GLY A 234 -18.43 -7.41 11.63
C GLY A 234 -18.27 -8.47 12.72
N GLU A 235 -17.03 -8.68 13.13
CA GLU A 235 -16.69 -9.46 14.31
C GLU A 235 -16.51 -8.56 15.53
N VAL A 236 -17.02 -9.03 16.67
CA VAL A 236 -16.91 -8.33 17.96
C VAL A 236 -15.59 -8.71 18.62
N ILE A 237 -14.80 -7.71 19.00
CA ILE A 237 -13.56 -7.88 19.75
C ILE A 237 -13.73 -7.31 21.14
N SER A 238 -13.46 -8.15 22.14
CA SER A 238 -13.32 -7.75 23.53
C SER A 238 -11.83 -7.72 23.91
N PRO A 239 -11.27 -6.56 24.33
CA PRO A 239 -9.86 -6.47 24.71
C PRO A 239 -9.45 -7.41 25.84
N LYS A 240 -10.40 -7.78 26.72
CA LYS A 240 -10.20 -8.76 27.80
C LYS A 240 -9.86 -10.16 27.25
N THR A 241 -10.44 -10.54 26.12
CA THR A 241 -10.17 -11.81 25.44
C THR A 241 -8.88 -11.73 24.63
N PHE A 242 -8.63 -10.59 23.97
CA PHE A 242 -7.41 -10.35 23.19
C PHE A 242 -6.13 -10.36 24.06
N MET A 243 -6.18 -9.75 25.25
CA MET A 243 -5.06 -9.79 26.20
C MET A 243 -4.85 -11.20 26.78
N ALA A 244 -5.91 -12.00 26.93
CA ALA A 244 -5.80 -13.37 27.38
C ALA A 244 -5.15 -14.26 26.30
N THR A 245 -5.46 -14.04 25.01
CA THR A 245 -4.81 -14.73 23.89
C THR A 245 -3.33 -14.34 23.73
N GLU A 246 -2.95 -13.07 23.92
CA GLU A 246 -1.52 -12.65 23.94
C GLU A 246 -0.74 -13.31 25.10
N VAL A 247 -1.35 -13.45 26.28
CA VAL A 247 -0.72 -14.12 27.44
C VAL A 247 -0.65 -15.63 27.23
N GLU A 248 -1.66 -16.25 26.60
CA GLU A 248 -1.62 -17.67 26.24
C GLU A 248 -0.64 -17.97 25.11
N GLU A 249 -0.48 -17.12 24.09
CA GLU A 249 0.51 -17.31 23.02
C GLU A 249 1.96 -17.08 23.50
N ASN A 250 2.16 -16.09 24.40
CA ASN A 250 3.47 -15.88 25.05
C ASN A 250 3.80 -16.95 26.10
N ASN A 251 2.80 -17.62 26.68
CA ASN A 251 3.02 -18.76 27.59
C ASN A 251 3.13 -20.11 26.84
N LYS A 252 2.49 -20.26 25.67
CA LYS A 252 2.60 -21.47 24.81
C LYS A 252 3.96 -21.58 24.12
N SER A 253 4.72 -20.50 24.01
CA SER A 253 6.10 -20.52 23.51
C SER A 253 7.13 -20.98 24.55
N ALA A 254 6.71 -21.28 25.79
CA ALA A 254 7.62 -21.65 26.87
C ALA A 254 7.59 -23.13 27.32
N GLU A 255 6.56 -23.94 27.06
CA GLU A 255 6.53 -25.33 27.58
C GLU A 255 5.93 -26.38 26.61
N THR A 256 6.87 -27.15 26.04
CA THR A 256 6.83 -28.60 25.75
C THR A 256 6.18 -29.16 24.47
N GLN A 257 7.05 -29.88 23.76
CA GLN A 257 6.85 -30.92 22.76
C GLN A 257 5.95 -32.09 23.24
N GLU A 258 5.35 -32.78 22.26
CA GLU A 258 4.80 -34.16 22.26
C GLU A 258 3.47 -34.38 23.02
N THR A 259 2.38 -34.98 22.50
CA THR A 259 2.16 -35.99 21.44
C THR A 259 0.66 -36.12 21.06
N HIS A 260 0.42 -36.52 19.80
CA HIS A 260 -0.69 -37.33 19.22
C HIS A 260 -2.19 -36.95 19.29
N GLY A 261 -2.79 -36.89 18.07
CA GLY A 261 -3.90 -37.78 17.67
C GLY A 261 -5.18 -37.12 17.13
N GLU A 262 -5.41 -37.27 15.80
CA GLU A 262 -6.67 -37.57 15.06
C GLU A 262 -8.00 -36.83 15.44
N SER A 263 -8.98 -36.48 14.60
CA SER A 263 -9.32 -36.46 13.16
C SER A 263 -10.75 -35.85 13.06
N GLU A 264 -11.28 -35.69 11.84
CA GLU A 264 -12.69 -35.38 11.44
C GLU A 264 -12.99 -33.87 11.19
N ASP A 265 -13.02 -33.36 9.95
CA ASP A 265 -13.88 -33.64 8.78
C ASP A 265 -15.27 -32.97 8.90
N PHE A 266 -15.53 -31.94 8.09
CA PHE A 266 -16.87 -31.60 7.59
C PHE A 266 -16.75 -30.75 6.32
N ALA A 267 -17.01 -31.41 5.19
CA ALA A 267 -17.32 -30.81 3.91
C ALA A 267 -18.81 -30.48 3.80
N GLU A 268 -19.14 -29.50 2.94
CA GLU A 268 -20.28 -29.43 1.99
C GLU A 268 -20.82 -27.98 1.86
N THR A 269 -20.53 -27.29 0.75
CA THR A 269 -21.37 -27.11 -0.46
C THR A 269 -22.70 -26.39 -0.25
N VAL A 270 -22.83 -25.20 -0.85
CA VAL A 270 -24.04 -24.81 -1.59
C VAL A 270 -23.63 -24.02 -2.84
N SER A 271 -23.99 -24.59 -3.99
CA SER A 271 -24.01 -23.98 -5.32
C SER A 271 -25.39 -23.37 -5.59
N ALA A 272 -25.43 -22.26 -6.32
CA ALA A 272 -26.55 -21.89 -7.21
C ALA A 272 -26.10 -20.83 -8.24
N GLU A 273 -25.98 -21.26 -9.50
CA GLU A 273 -25.94 -20.47 -10.75
C GLU A 273 -27.29 -19.72 -10.92
N ALA A 274 -27.53 -18.67 -11.71
CA ALA A 274 -27.02 -18.16 -12.99
C ALA A 274 -27.43 -16.64 -13.10
N GLU A 275 -26.99 -15.76 -14.00
CA GLU A 275 -26.88 -15.86 -15.46
C GLU A 275 -25.85 -14.86 -16.04
N LYS A 276 -25.34 -15.22 -17.22
CA LYS A 276 -24.18 -14.67 -17.93
C LYS A 276 -24.50 -13.44 -18.79
N SER A 277 -23.59 -12.48 -18.79
CA SER A 277 -23.18 -11.75 -20.00
C SER A 277 -21.67 -11.99 -20.21
N ASN A 278 -21.32 -12.67 -21.30
CA ASN A 278 -19.95 -13.03 -21.67
C ASN A 278 -19.12 -11.79 -22.07
N GLU A 279 -18.30 -11.29 -21.15
CA GLU A 279 -17.01 -10.65 -21.45
C GLU A 279 -15.92 -11.49 -20.76
N PRO A 280 -14.69 -11.60 -21.30
CA PRO A 280 -13.64 -12.38 -20.67
C PRO A 280 -13.29 -11.73 -19.32
N ALA A 281 -13.68 -12.40 -18.24
CA ALA A 281 -13.53 -11.93 -16.86
C ALA A 281 -12.09 -11.53 -16.49
N GLY A 282 -11.09 -12.06 -17.20
CA GLY A 282 -9.68 -11.80 -16.93
C GLY A 282 -9.20 -10.38 -17.21
N ASN A 283 -9.87 -9.57 -18.05
CA ASN A 283 -9.34 -8.23 -18.36
C ASN A 283 -9.60 -7.21 -17.24
N LYS A 284 -10.75 -7.32 -16.56
CA LYS A 284 -11.17 -6.34 -15.53
C LYS A 284 -10.38 -6.49 -14.23
N ASP A 285 -9.98 -7.70 -13.87
CA ASP A 285 -9.22 -7.91 -12.62
C ASP A 285 -7.76 -7.47 -12.77
N GLU A 286 -7.16 -7.63 -13.95
CA GLU A 286 -5.82 -7.10 -14.24
C GLU A 286 -5.82 -5.58 -14.33
N GLU A 287 -6.82 -4.97 -14.99
CA GLU A 287 -6.99 -3.52 -15.02
C GLU A 287 -7.12 -2.93 -13.61
N LYS A 288 -7.91 -3.58 -12.74
CA LYS A 288 -8.01 -3.20 -11.33
C LYS A 288 -6.69 -3.34 -10.59
N PHE A 289 -5.94 -4.42 -10.84
CA PHE A 289 -4.62 -4.62 -10.22
C PHE A 289 -3.64 -3.53 -10.62
N ILE A 290 -3.54 -3.21 -11.92
CA ILE A 290 -2.68 -2.15 -12.42
C ILE A 290 -3.08 -0.79 -11.83
N TYR A 291 -4.38 -0.52 -11.76
CA TYR A 291 -4.89 0.68 -11.11
C TYR A 291 -4.51 0.74 -9.62
N ARG A 292 -4.64 -0.38 -8.88
CA ARG A 292 -4.21 -0.49 -7.48
C ARG A 292 -2.72 -0.23 -7.32
N LEU A 293 -1.90 -0.80 -8.20
CA LEU A 293 -0.45 -0.60 -8.22
C LEU A 293 -0.10 0.86 -8.45
N ASP A 294 -0.69 1.51 -9.46
CA ASP A 294 -0.48 2.94 -9.75
C ASP A 294 -0.85 3.80 -8.53
N ARG A 295 -2.01 3.55 -7.92
CA ARG A 295 -2.43 4.28 -6.71
C ARG A 295 -1.44 4.11 -5.55
N LEU A 296 -0.93 2.90 -5.31
CA LEU A 296 0.05 2.63 -4.26
C LEU A 296 1.38 3.34 -4.51
N CYS A 297 1.85 3.32 -5.75
CA CYS A 297 3.05 4.04 -6.17
C CYS A 297 2.87 5.54 -5.93
N ARG A 298 1.78 6.13 -6.41
CA ARG A 298 1.47 7.55 -6.24
C ARG A 298 1.36 7.93 -4.77
N ALA A 299 0.58 7.19 -3.97
CA ALA A 299 0.44 7.42 -2.53
C ALA A 299 1.78 7.39 -1.77
N SER A 300 2.77 6.65 -2.29
CA SER A 300 4.13 6.57 -1.75
C SER A 300 5.10 7.61 -2.34
N GLY A 301 4.60 8.55 -3.16
CA GLY A 301 5.38 9.62 -3.80
C GLY A 301 6.17 9.18 -5.04
N LEU A 302 5.81 8.05 -5.64
CA LEU A 302 6.45 7.50 -6.84
C LEU A 302 5.55 7.75 -8.06
N LEU A 303 6.13 8.24 -9.14
CA LEU A 303 5.45 8.48 -10.41
C LEU A 303 6.08 7.56 -11.45
N TYR A 304 5.29 6.64 -11.99
CA TYR A 304 5.67 5.76 -13.09
C TYR A 304 4.69 5.97 -14.23
N ASP A 305 5.16 5.82 -15.46
CA ASP A 305 4.28 5.80 -16.62
C ASP A 305 3.44 4.52 -16.58
N GLU A 306 2.18 4.60 -17.04
CA GLU A 306 1.27 3.44 -17.06
C GLU A 306 1.86 2.27 -17.88
N ASP A 307 2.53 2.59 -18.99
CA ASP A 307 3.24 1.61 -19.82
C ASP A 307 4.33 0.86 -19.04
N ASP A 308 5.06 1.53 -18.14
CA ASP A 308 6.10 0.88 -17.32
C ASP A 308 5.49 -0.10 -16.32
N LEU A 309 4.36 0.26 -15.71
CA LEU A 309 3.63 -0.62 -14.79
C LEU A 309 3.08 -1.84 -15.53
N LEU A 310 2.49 -1.65 -16.71
CA LEU A 310 1.97 -2.71 -17.57
C LEU A 310 3.10 -3.64 -18.05
N ASN A 311 4.22 -3.07 -18.48
CA ASN A 311 5.39 -3.83 -18.94
C ASN A 311 5.97 -4.66 -17.79
N PHE A 312 6.10 -4.08 -16.60
CA PHE A 312 6.61 -4.79 -15.43
C PHE A 312 5.70 -5.94 -15.00
N HIS A 313 4.39 -5.67 -14.91
CA HIS A 313 3.39 -6.69 -14.59
C HIS A 313 3.39 -7.85 -15.61
N THR A 314 3.42 -7.51 -16.90
CA THR A 314 3.46 -8.51 -17.98
C THR A 314 4.76 -9.32 -17.92
N ALA A 315 5.90 -8.67 -17.69
CA ALA A 315 7.19 -9.34 -17.58
C ALA A 315 7.22 -10.36 -16.43
N LEU A 316 6.66 -10.01 -15.26
CA LEU A 316 6.60 -10.92 -14.11
C LEU A 316 5.69 -12.13 -14.33
N LYS A 317 4.60 -11.97 -15.09
CA LYS A 317 3.68 -13.10 -15.37
C LYS A 317 4.19 -14.05 -16.44
N VAL A 318 5.04 -13.56 -17.35
CA VAL A 318 5.59 -14.35 -18.45
C VAL A 318 6.97 -14.92 -18.10
N GLY A 319 7.78 -14.19 -17.33
CA GLY A 319 9.20 -14.46 -17.14
C GLY A 319 9.54 -15.16 -15.83
N GLY A 320 10.59 -15.99 -15.87
CA GLY A 320 11.19 -16.58 -14.67
C GLY A 320 12.15 -15.64 -13.93
N LEU A 321 12.72 -14.66 -14.61
CA LEU A 321 13.62 -13.63 -14.07
C LEU A 321 13.34 -12.31 -14.79
N VAL A 322 12.95 -11.27 -14.06
CA VAL A 322 12.71 -9.93 -14.59
C VAL A 322 13.79 -8.98 -14.09
N ILE A 323 14.49 -8.31 -15.01
CA ILE A 323 15.53 -7.33 -14.69
C ILE A 323 15.02 -5.93 -15.04
N LEU A 324 14.98 -5.03 -14.06
CA LEU A 324 14.69 -3.62 -14.28
C LEU A 324 16.02 -2.89 -14.51
N ALA A 325 16.16 -2.26 -15.67
CA ALA A 325 17.36 -1.49 -15.99
C ALA A 325 17.05 0.00 -15.93
N GLY A 326 17.96 0.80 -15.36
CA GLY A 326 17.81 2.25 -15.32
C GLY A 326 18.82 2.92 -14.42
N MET A 327 18.93 4.25 -14.50
CA MET A 327 19.82 5.04 -13.64
C MET A 327 19.53 4.80 -12.15
N SER A 328 20.55 4.92 -11.30
CA SER A 328 20.34 4.85 -9.85
C SER A 328 19.39 5.97 -9.40
N GLY A 329 18.52 5.69 -8.42
CA GLY A 329 17.56 6.66 -7.89
C GLY A 329 16.24 6.80 -8.67
N THR A 330 16.01 6.06 -9.75
CA THR A 330 14.75 6.10 -10.53
C THR A 330 13.61 5.25 -9.93
N GLY A 331 13.74 4.80 -8.68
CA GLY A 331 12.67 4.07 -7.99
C GLY A 331 12.48 2.59 -8.37
N LYS A 332 13.41 1.95 -9.08
CA LYS A 332 13.28 0.52 -9.49
C LYS A 332 13.04 -0.43 -8.31
N SER A 333 13.86 -0.33 -7.27
CA SER A 333 13.73 -1.10 -6.03
C SER A 333 12.41 -0.81 -5.29
N HIS A 334 11.87 0.40 -5.44
CA HIS A 334 10.57 0.76 -4.86
C HIS A 334 9.41 0.17 -5.65
N LEU A 335 9.51 0.10 -6.99
CA LEU A 335 8.49 -0.51 -7.84
C LEU A 335 8.24 -1.97 -7.44
N VAL A 336 9.30 -2.76 -7.23
CA VAL A 336 9.17 -4.17 -6.80
C VAL A 336 8.46 -4.30 -5.44
N ARG A 337 8.76 -3.39 -4.49
CA ARG A 337 8.09 -3.35 -3.18
C ARG A 337 6.62 -2.95 -3.29
N MET A 338 6.30 -1.93 -4.08
CA MET A 338 4.91 -1.51 -4.29
C MET A 338 4.10 -2.61 -5.00
N TYR A 339 4.75 -3.33 -5.91
CA TYR A 339 4.14 -4.47 -6.58
C TYR A 339 3.84 -5.64 -5.64
N SER A 340 4.76 -5.97 -4.72
CA SER A 340 4.50 -7.00 -3.71
C SER A 340 3.39 -6.58 -2.74
N GLU A 341 3.36 -5.31 -2.30
CA GLU A 341 2.25 -4.74 -1.52
C GLU A 341 0.91 -4.80 -2.28
N ALA A 342 0.92 -4.46 -3.58
CA ALA A 342 -0.28 -4.53 -4.43
C ALA A 342 -0.82 -5.96 -4.56
N LEU A 343 0.06 -6.96 -4.57
CA LEU A 343 -0.29 -8.37 -4.57
C LEU A 343 -0.65 -8.94 -3.17
N GLY A 344 -0.56 -8.14 -2.11
CA GLY A 344 -0.75 -8.60 -0.74
C GLY A 344 0.33 -9.58 -0.26
N LEU A 345 1.54 -9.49 -0.83
CA LEU A 345 2.72 -10.26 -0.44
C LEU A 345 3.53 -9.44 0.59
N ASN A 346 3.02 -9.29 1.80
CA ASN A 346 3.66 -8.48 2.84
C ASN A 346 4.87 -9.23 3.46
N GLU A 347 6.01 -8.54 3.62
CA GLU A 347 7.22 -9.08 4.28
C GLU A 347 6.98 -9.46 5.75
N ASN A 348 6.06 -8.76 6.42
CA ASN A 348 5.77 -8.88 7.86
C ASN A 348 4.54 -9.75 8.18
N SER A 349 3.87 -10.34 7.17
CA SER A 349 2.82 -11.33 7.45
C SER A 349 3.46 -12.64 7.89
N ASN A 350 2.84 -13.36 8.83
CA ASN A 350 3.29 -14.69 9.32
C ASN A 350 3.50 -15.75 8.21
N ASN A 351 3.17 -15.43 6.95
CA ASN A 351 3.33 -16.30 5.78
C ASN A 351 4.45 -15.86 4.81
N GLY A 352 5.15 -14.75 5.07
CA GLY A 352 6.42 -14.32 4.43
C GLY A 352 6.63 -14.69 2.95
N ARG A 353 5.68 -14.33 2.06
CA ARG A 353 5.70 -14.72 0.64
C ARG A 353 6.50 -13.78 -0.27
N PHE A 354 7.08 -12.73 0.30
CA PHE A 354 7.98 -11.81 -0.38
C PHE A 354 9.31 -11.73 0.37
N LYS A 355 10.43 -11.76 -0.37
CA LYS A 355 11.77 -11.52 0.17
C LYS A 355 12.52 -10.47 -0.63
N PHE A 356 12.78 -9.33 -0.02
CA PHE A 356 13.68 -8.33 -0.55
C PHE A 356 15.11 -8.54 -0.04
N LEU A 357 16.03 -8.92 -0.91
CA LEU A 357 17.39 -9.35 -0.58
C LEU A 357 18.42 -8.36 -1.13
N PRO A 358 19.02 -7.50 -0.29
CA PRO A 358 20.14 -6.66 -0.71
C PRO A 358 21.40 -7.52 -0.85
N VAL A 359 21.94 -7.60 -2.07
CA VAL A 359 23.15 -8.37 -2.36
C VAL A 359 24.35 -7.73 -1.68
N ARG A 360 25.17 -8.55 -1.01
CA ARG A 360 26.36 -8.07 -0.29
C ARG A 360 27.60 -8.23 -1.16
N PRO A 361 28.53 -7.26 -1.15
CA PRO A 361 29.75 -7.32 -1.97
C PRO A 361 30.71 -8.45 -1.57
N ASN A 362 30.52 -9.05 -0.39
CA ASN A 362 31.32 -10.17 0.09
C ASN A 362 30.75 -11.54 -0.30
N TRP A 363 29.65 -11.61 -1.06
CA TRP A 363 29.14 -12.88 -1.59
C TRP A 363 30.09 -13.43 -2.65
N VAL A 364 30.52 -14.68 -2.46
CA VAL A 364 31.54 -15.35 -3.27
C VAL A 364 30.98 -16.56 -4.01
N ASP A 365 30.04 -17.30 -3.42
CA ASP A 365 29.46 -18.51 -4.03
C ASP A 365 28.01 -18.72 -3.58
N ASP A 366 27.40 -19.82 -4.03
CA ASP A 366 25.98 -20.12 -3.76
C ASP A 366 25.69 -20.30 -2.26
N THR A 367 26.68 -20.62 -1.43
CA THR A 367 26.49 -20.81 0.01
C THR A 367 26.09 -19.52 0.72
N ASP A 368 26.45 -18.35 0.19
CA ASP A 368 26.03 -17.06 0.72
C ASP A 368 24.53 -16.80 0.52
N LEU A 369 23.95 -17.38 -0.54
CA LEU A 369 22.55 -17.20 -0.90
C LEU A 369 21.68 -18.32 -0.34
N ILE A 370 22.07 -19.59 -0.49
CA ILE A 370 21.23 -20.74 -0.12
C ILE A 370 21.70 -21.43 1.17
N GLY A 371 22.99 -21.36 1.51
CA GLY A 371 23.58 -22.04 2.67
C GLY A 371 24.38 -23.27 2.29
N PHE A 372 24.81 -24.06 3.29
CA PHE A 372 25.74 -25.16 3.07
C PHE A 372 25.50 -26.35 4.00
N LEU A 373 26.03 -27.51 3.60
CA LEU A 373 26.04 -28.71 4.43
C LEU A 373 27.26 -28.71 5.37
N ASP A 374 27.02 -28.64 6.67
CA ASP A 374 28.04 -28.85 7.70
C ASP A 374 28.27 -30.36 7.88
N THR A 375 29.25 -30.89 7.16
CA THR A 375 29.59 -32.32 7.17
C THR A 375 30.24 -32.78 8.48
N ALA A 376 30.78 -31.87 9.29
CA ALA A 376 31.34 -32.22 10.59
C ALA A 376 30.22 -32.51 11.61
N ASN A 377 29.13 -31.76 11.54
CA ASN A 377 27.99 -31.90 12.43
C ASN A 377 26.81 -32.67 11.81
N ASN A 378 26.88 -33.01 10.52
CA ASN A 378 25.80 -33.60 9.72
C ASN A 378 24.48 -32.80 9.78
N ILE A 379 24.58 -31.48 9.63
CA ILE A 379 23.43 -30.56 9.66
C ILE A 379 23.52 -29.64 8.45
N TYR A 380 22.41 -29.41 7.76
CA TYR A 380 22.33 -28.36 6.75
C TYR A 380 22.13 -27.00 7.44
N ARG A 381 22.93 -26.01 7.06
CA ARG A 381 22.88 -24.65 7.60
C ARG A 381 22.37 -23.71 6.49
N PRO A 382 21.09 -23.28 6.52
CA PRO A 382 20.59 -22.32 5.54
C PRO A 382 21.28 -20.97 5.70
N ALA A 383 21.38 -20.22 4.61
CA ALA A 383 21.87 -18.84 4.67
C ALA A 383 20.87 -17.91 5.36
N ASP A 384 21.40 -16.81 5.94
CA ASP A 384 20.61 -15.77 6.61
C ASP A 384 19.65 -15.01 5.67
N THR A 385 19.76 -15.22 4.36
CA THR A 385 18.86 -14.64 3.34
C THR A 385 17.43 -15.13 3.50
N GLY A 386 17.22 -16.32 4.08
CA GLY A 386 15.90 -16.93 4.23
C GLY A 386 15.27 -17.41 2.91
N ILE A 387 16.01 -17.40 1.79
CA ILE A 387 15.48 -17.81 0.48
C ILE A 387 15.08 -19.29 0.46
N VAL A 388 15.87 -20.15 1.13
CA VAL A 388 15.57 -21.59 1.20
C VAL A 388 14.23 -21.84 1.89
N ASN A 389 13.96 -21.13 2.99
CA ASN A 389 12.69 -21.26 3.69
C ASN A 389 11.52 -20.78 2.82
N LEU A 390 11.67 -19.67 2.08
CA LEU A 390 10.65 -19.20 1.15
C LEU A 390 10.38 -20.22 0.03
N LEU A 391 11.42 -20.86 -0.51
CA LEU A 391 11.26 -21.86 -1.56
C LEU A 391 10.62 -23.17 -1.06
N LEU A 392 10.91 -23.58 0.17
CA LEU A 392 10.25 -24.73 0.80
C LEU A 392 8.76 -24.49 1.00
N GLU A 393 8.39 -23.30 1.47
CA GLU A 393 6.98 -22.88 1.57
C GLU A 393 6.30 -22.87 0.20
N ALA A 394 6.99 -22.37 -0.84
CA ALA A 394 6.48 -22.34 -2.20
C ALA A 394 6.27 -23.73 -2.80
N GLU A 395 7.14 -24.70 -2.49
CA GLU A 395 6.98 -26.10 -2.91
C GLU A 395 5.77 -26.75 -2.23
N GLY A 396 5.53 -26.45 -0.95
CA GLY A 396 4.38 -26.94 -0.19
C GLY A 396 3.03 -26.31 -0.58
N HIS A 397 3.05 -25.09 -1.13
CA HIS A 397 1.86 -24.31 -1.46
C HIS A 397 1.88 -23.80 -2.91
N PRO A 398 1.74 -24.70 -3.91
CA PRO A 398 1.80 -24.33 -5.34
C PRO A 398 0.66 -23.41 -5.80
N ASP A 399 -0.41 -23.31 -5.02
CA ASP A 399 -1.56 -22.43 -5.24
C ASP A 399 -1.29 -20.97 -4.84
N ARG A 400 -0.18 -20.70 -4.13
CA ARG A 400 0.17 -19.37 -3.62
C ARG A 400 1.35 -18.79 -4.37
N LEU A 401 1.27 -17.52 -4.73
CA LEU A 401 2.36 -16.77 -5.34
C LEU A 401 3.43 -16.38 -4.30
N TYR A 402 4.69 -16.55 -4.68
CA TYR A 402 5.88 -16.14 -3.94
C TYR A 402 6.76 -15.27 -4.84
N LEU A 403 7.38 -14.25 -4.26
CA LEU A 403 8.25 -13.33 -4.97
C LEU A 403 9.54 -13.14 -4.17
N PHE A 404 10.69 -13.16 -4.84
CA PHE A 404 11.91 -12.65 -4.23
C PHE A 404 12.64 -11.70 -5.16
N CYS A 405 13.31 -10.73 -4.56
CA CYS A 405 13.95 -9.62 -5.22
C CYS A 405 15.42 -9.56 -4.81
N LEU A 406 16.35 -9.57 -5.76
CA LEU A 406 17.78 -9.38 -5.50
C LEU A 406 18.17 -7.94 -5.83
N ASP A 407 18.19 -7.08 -4.82
CA ASP A 407 18.53 -5.67 -4.97
C ASP A 407 20.05 -5.48 -5.05
N GLU A 408 20.50 -4.55 -5.90
CA GLU A 408 21.93 -4.28 -6.13
C GLU A 408 22.71 -5.54 -6.53
N MET A 409 22.08 -6.40 -7.37
CA MET A 409 22.58 -7.72 -7.78
C MET A 409 24.01 -7.69 -8.36
N ASN A 410 24.39 -6.55 -8.93
CA ASN A 410 25.68 -6.25 -9.53
C ASN A 410 26.82 -5.98 -8.52
N LEU A 411 26.55 -5.88 -7.21
CA LEU A 411 27.58 -5.66 -6.19
C LEU A 411 28.53 -6.85 -6.02
N ALA A 412 28.09 -8.05 -6.37
CA ALA A 412 28.90 -9.27 -6.38
C ALA A 412 28.87 -9.91 -7.78
N ARG A 413 29.78 -10.87 -8.01
CA ARG A 413 29.82 -11.63 -9.27
C ARG A 413 28.60 -12.55 -9.33
N VAL A 414 27.56 -12.11 -10.04
CA VAL A 414 26.26 -12.79 -10.14
C VAL A 414 26.41 -14.26 -10.56
N GLU A 415 27.35 -14.55 -11.44
CA GLU A 415 27.59 -15.91 -11.95
C GLU A 415 28.14 -16.87 -10.89
N HIS A 416 28.68 -16.35 -9.77
CA HIS A 416 29.21 -17.17 -8.70
C HIS A 416 28.16 -17.50 -7.64
N TYR A 417 27.51 -16.49 -7.05
CA TYR A 417 26.53 -16.74 -5.98
C TYR A 417 25.14 -17.13 -6.51
N PHE A 418 24.81 -16.74 -7.74
CA PHE A 418 23.51 -17.02 -8.36
C PHE A 418 23.59 -18.11 -9.43
N GLY A 419 24.74 -18.75 -9.61
CA GLY A 419 25.01 -19.69 -10.72
C GLY A 419 24.03 -20.86 -10.79
N GLN A 420 23.60 -21.40 -9.63
CA GLN A 420 22.63 -22.50 -9.59
C GLN A 420 21.26 -22.05 -10.10
N PHE A 421 20.78 -20.87 -9.72
CA PHE A 421 19.52 -20.31 -10.20
C PHE A 421 19.57 -19.98 -11.69
N LEU A 422 20.67 -19.41 -12.20
CA LEU A 422 20.85 -19.17 -13.64
C LEU A 422 20.68 -20.48 -14.42
N SER A 423 21.30 -21.56 -13.95
CA SER A 423 21.18 -22.89 -14.56
C SER A 423 19.75 -23.45 -14.50
N ILE A 424 19.06 -23.24 -13.38
CA ILE A 424 17.68 -23.73 -13.18
C ILE A 424 16.68 -22.95 -14.06
N LEU A 425 16.86 -21.64 -14.20
CA LEU A 425 15.96 -20.80 -14.98
C LEU A 425 15.96 -21.14 -16.48
N GLU A 426 17.07 -21.70 -17.00
CA GLU A 426 17.17 -22.23 -18.37
C GLU A 426 16.38 -23.52 -18.58
N LEU A 427 16.03 -24.25 -17.51
CA LEU A 427 15.28 -25.49 -17.60
C LEU A 427 13.77 -25.24 -17.74
N PRO A 428 13.03 -26.14 -18.42
CA PRO A 428 11.58 -26.16 -18.38
C PRO A 428 11.07 -26.25 -16.94
N GLU A 429 9.96 -25.59 -16.63
CA GLU A 429 9.41 -25.46 -15.26
C GLU A 429 9.35 -26.77 -14.48
N LYS A 430 8.91 -27.87 -15.12
CA LYS A 430 8.79 -29.19 -14.50
C LYS A 430 10.11 -29.79 -14.02
N ASN A 431 11.23 -29.29 -14.53
CA ASN A 431 12.58 -29.77 -14.26
C ASN A 431 13.37 -28.82 -13.35
N ARG A 432 12.75 -27.73 -12.86
CA ARG A 432 13.42 -26.75 -12.00
C ARG A 432 13.55 -27.29 -10.58
N SER A 433 14.77 -27.61 -10.18
CA SER A 433 15.08 -28.15 -8.86
C SER A 433 16.38 -27.53 -8.34
N LEU A 434 16.30 -26.88 -7.19
CA LEU A 434 17.44 -26.32 -6.46
C LEU A 434 18.07 -27.43 -5.61
N GLN A 435 19.38 -27.64 -5.72
CA GLN A 435 20.12 -28.62 -4.96
C GLN A 435 20.81 -27.97 -3.75
N LEU A 436 20.40 -28.35 -2.55
CA LEU A 436 21.00 -27.89 -1.30
C LEU A 436 22.25 -28.70 -0.92
N TYR A 437 22.22 -30.02 -1.16
CA TYR A 437 23.33 -30.93 -0.91
C TYR A 437 23.16 -32.27 -1.65
N ASN A 438 24.15 -33.16 -1.60
CA ASN A 438 24.09 -34.44 -2.29
C ASN A 438 22.96 -35.33 -1.72
N PRO A 439 21.99 -35.80 -2.54
CA PRO A 439 20.90 -36.68 -2.11
C PRO A 439 21.36 -37.96 -1.39
N GLU A 440 22.54 -38.50 -1.71
CA GLU A 440 23.10 -39.69 -1.03
C GLU A 440 23.41 -39.47 0.45
N LEU A 441 23.54 -38.21 0.89
CA LEU A 441 23.82 -37.87 2.28
C LEU A 441 22.56 -37.71 3.12
N LYS A 442 21.36 -37.70 2.51
CA LYS A 442 20.08 -37.39 3.18
C LYS A 442 19.89 -38.14 4.50
N ASP A 443 20.12 -39.44 4.51
CA ASP A 443 19.89 -40.31 5.68
C ASP A 443 20.87 -40.04 6.84
N ARG A 444 21.96 -39.29 6.58
CA ARG A 444 22.94 -38.90 7.59
C ARG A 444 22.68 -37.53 8.20
N ILE A 445 21.85 -36.72 7.56
CA ILE A 445 21.64 -35.31 7.94
C ILE A 445 20.47 -35.20 8.92
N TYR A 446 20.74 -34.65 10.10
CA TYR A 446 19.78 -34.61 11.21
C TYR A 446 18.53 -33.79 10.90
N ASN A 447 18.68 -32.67 10.18
CA ASN A 447 17.58 -31.80 9.79
C ASN A 447 17.13 -32.00 8.33
N SER A 448 17.36 -33.17 7.75
CA SER A 448 16.96 -33.50 6.37
C SER A 448 15.44 -33.52 6.14
N SER A 449 14.65 -33.64 7.21
CA SER A 449 13.19 -33.50 7.17
C SER A 449 12.75 -32.06 6.93
N GLN A 450 13.48 -31.11 7.49
CA GLN A 450 13.23 -29.68 7.33
C GLN A 450 13.89 -29.14 6.05
N TYR A 451 15.11 -29.58 5.77
CA TYR A 451 15.90 -29.17 4.61
C TYR A 451 16.21 -30.39 3.75
N PRO A 452 15.35 -30.72 2.76
CA PRO A 452 15.61 -31.81 1.83
C PRO A 452 16.85 -31.54 0.96
N PRO A 453 17.45 -32.57 0.34
CA PRO A 453 18.61 -32.38 -0.53
C PRO A 453 18.31 -31.53 -1.77
N GLN A 454 17.04 -31.46 -2.17
CA GLN A 454 16.56 -30.71 -3.33
C GLN A 454 15.19 -30.08 -3.04
N ILE A 455 14.94 -28.91 -3.63
CA ILE A 455 13.66 -28.18 -3.57
C ILE A 455 13.17 -27.91 -4.99
N LYS A 456 11.94 -28.28 -5.33
CA LYS A 456 11.36 -27.94 -6.63
C LYS A 456 10.92 -26.48 -6.67
N ILE A 457 11.23 -25.80 -7.78
CA ILE A 457 10.79 -24.42 -8.01
C ILE A 457 9.62 -24.43 -8.99
N GLY A 458 8.43 -24.13 -8.50
CA GLY A 458 7.21 -24.07 -9.30
C GLY A 458 7.03 -22.76 -10.08
N SER A 459 5.97 -22.68 -10.88
CA SER A 459 5.55 -21.47 -11.60
C SER A 459 5.00 -20.37 -10.68
N ASN A 460 4.77 -20.73 -9.41
CA ASN A 460 4.31 -19.83 -8.37
C ASN A 460 5.45 -19.05 -7.70
N VAL A 461 6.69 -19.18 -8.18
CA VAL A 461 7.86 -18.42 -7.71
C VAL A 461 8.30 -17.44 -8.78
N CYS A 462 8.17 -16.15 -8.48
CA CYS A 462 8.65 -15.06 -9.31
C CYS A 462 9.97 -14.49 -8.79
N LEU A 463 10.82 -14.01 -9.70
CA LEU A 463 12.08 -13.38 -9.38
C LEU A 463 12.20 -12.03 -10.09
N SER A 464 12.59 -11.01 -9.33
CA SER A 464 12.90 -9.68 -9.86
C SER A 464 14.28 -9.19 -9.44
N VAL A 465 14.91 -8.40 -10.29
CA VAL A 465 16.21 -7.76 -10.07
C VAL A 465 16.06 -6.29 -10.45
N PRO A 466 15.96 -5.37 -9.47
CA PRO A 466 15.79 -3.95 -9.72
C PRO A 466 17.04 -3.23 -10.19
#